data_AF-A0A2U3NQB6-F1
#
_entry.id   AF-A0A2U3NQB6-F1
#
_cell.length_a   1.000
_cell.length_b   1.000
_cell.length_c   1.000
_cell.angle_alpha   90.00
_cell.angle_beta   90.00
_cell.angle_gamma   90.00
#
_symmetry.space_group_name_H-M   'P 1'
#
loop_
_entity.id
_entity.type
_entity.pdbx_description
1 polymer ?
#
loop_
_entity_poly.entity_id
_entity_poly.type
_entity_poly.pdbx_seq_one_letter_code
_entity_poly.pdbx_strand_id
1 'polypeptide(L)'
;VAAHEFRNDDRGYATWLSAHRVGYVLNIAASHSPAEAKVHHARCSHIAPRDGKSATGSYVKVCAVELAELQQWAAEHTLPLPPLCGSCHRAQPTRPATVVRRHARAPLPESRARTEGPNTRCGAIQAWADDYLRYGAARPPWQHDLRNDLRTRLQKLQPSAGQILHATFVGDKPDDSDVENLVLYNVDAFKTAGANGIRFEQGTKVPPATDGADYAFYYRYELQPSSAGFHQWHAVRELASFDWADLGAFPEDRRVAQVWLALKRSHTATVAPIPLRAGTPFAVTVTIRSPHTVSEPRPDLKMKSVLDGVIAAFQAHTDTAVLADVAARLATALPAPSTEIAHYLSDEQRAVLGTVPQLVRPHRPAGTWNPGDHWCVAGELLAAEPGDKCWAIRGQIVEISREVGSR
;
A
#
# COMPACT_ATOMS: atom_id res chain seq x y z
N VAL A 1 26.78 7.98 -27.89
CA VAL A 1 26.39 8.05 -29.32
C VAL A 1 25.15 8.89 -29.33
N ALA A 2 25.11 10.01 -30.06
CA ALA A 2 23.97 10.93 -30.00
C ALA A 2 22.62 10.22 -30.24
N ALA A 3 21.55 10.73 -29.63
CA ALA A 3 20.21 10.18 -29.79
C ALA A 3 19.82 10.10 -31.28
N HIS A 4 19.19 9.00 -31.69
CA HIS A 4 18.86 8.72 -33.08
C HIS A 4 17.34 8.62 -33.29
N GLU A 5 16.83 9.33 -34.28
CA GLU A 5 15.40 9.38 -34.62
C GLU A 5 15.05 8.33 -35.67
N PHE A 6 14.07 7.48 -35.38
CA PHE A 6 13.44 6.59 -36.36
C PHE A 6 12.04 7.11 -36.72
N ARG A 7 11.83 7.34 -38.03
CA ARG A 7 10.57 7.81 -38.62
C ARG A 7 10.29 6.99 -39.88
N ASN A 8 9.12 6.35 -39.94
CA ASN A 8 8.74 5.42 -41.01
C ASN A 8 9.80 4.31 -41.28
N ASP A 9 10.59 3.95 -40.27
CA ASP A 9 11.64 2.93 -40.33
C ASP A 9 11.47 1.92 -39.20
N ASP A 10 10.44 1.08 -39.31
CA ASP A 10 10.16 0.03 -38.33
C ASP A 10 11.26 -1.03 -38.28
N ARG A 11 11.94 -1.28 -39.40
CA ARG A 11 13.02 -2.26 -39.50
C ARG A 11 14.27 -1.77 -38.76
N GLY A 12 14.67 -0.52 -38.97
CA GLY A 12 15.77 0.10 -38.23
C GLY A 12 15.47 0.21 -36.75
N TYR A 13 14.26 0.62 -36.39
CA TYR A 13 13.82 0.68 -35.00
C TYR A 13 13.84 -0.69 -34.31
N ALA A 14 13.31 -1.74 -34.95
CA ALA A 14 13.34 -3.10 -34.42
C ALA A 14 14.77 -3.64 -34.27
N THR A 15 15.66 -3.33 -35.23
CA THR A 15 17.09 -3.67 -35.16
C THR A 15 17.77 -2.95 -34.00
N TRP A 16 17.43 -1.68 -33.76
CA TRP A 16 17.98 -0.92 -32.64
C TRP A 16 17.56 -1.49 -31.28
N LEU A 17 16.27 -1.84 -31.11
CA LEU A 17 15.77 -2.44 -29.86
C LEU A 17 16.45 -3.78 -29.52
N SER A 18 16.77 -4.60 -30.53
CA SER A 18 17.43 -5.88 -30.32
C SER A 18 18.89 -5.72 -29.88
N ALA A 19 19.60 -4.74 -30.45
CA ALA A 19 20.98 -4.42 -30.11
C ALA A 19 21.12 -3.66 -28.78
N HIS A 20 20.16 -2.80 -28.41
CA HIS A 20 20.26 -1.87 -27.28
C HIS A 20 19.28 -2.18 -26.16
N ARG A 21 19.37 -3.40 -25.64
CA ARG A 21 18.45 -3.97 -24.62
C ARG A 21 18.39 -3.21 -23.29
N VAL A 22 19.31 -2.28 -23.03
CA VAL A 22 19.34 -1.43 -21.82
C VAL A 22 19.10 0.06 -22.12
N GLY A 23 18.90 0.42 -23.39
CA GLY A 23 18.71 1.79 -23.83
C GLY A 23 17.31 2.34 -23.55
N TYR A 24 17.11 3.59 -23.95
CA TYR A 24 15.90 4.37 -23.77
C TYR A 24 15.29 4.77 -25.11
N VAL A 25 13.97 4.87 -25.13
CA VAL A 25 13.19 5.27 -26.30
C VAL A 25 12.17 6.33 -25.87
N LEU A 26 12.29 7.54 -26.37
CA LEU A 26 11.22 8.53 -26.35
C LEU A 26 10.24 8.21 -27.47
N ASN A 27 9.03 7.84 -27.09
CA ASN A 27 7.90 7.69 -28.00
C ASN A 27 7.12 9.01 -28.03
N ILE A 28 7.10 9.70 -29.17
CA ILE A 28 6.48 11.02 -29.33
C ILE A 28 5.69 11.08 -30.63
N ALA A 29 4.61 11.87 -30.70
CA ALA A 29 3.84 12.02 -31.93
C ALA A 29 4.73 12.52 -33.07
N ALA A 30 4.42 12.15 -34.32
CA ALA A 30 5.22 12.57 -35.48
C ALA A 30 5.32 14.09 -35.67
N SER A 31 4.38 14.85 -35.08
CA SER A 31 4.36 16.32 -34.99
C SER A 31 5.21 16.89 -33.84
N HIS A 32 5.90 16.04 -33.08
CA HIS A 32 6.63 16.39 -31.85
C HIS A 32 5.76 17.02 -30.74
N SER A 33 4.45 16.76 -30.76
CA SER A 33 3.57 17.15 -29.66
C SER A 33 3.89 16.36 -28.37
N PRO A 34 4.11 17.04 -27.22
CA PRO A 34 4.46 16.39 -25.97
C PRO A 34 3.26 15.76 -25.23
N ALA A 35 2.02 16.03 -25.66
CA ALA A 35 0.80 15.66 -24.93
C ALA A 35 0.69 14.15 -24.62
N GLU A 36 1.14 13.30 -25.55
CA GLU A 36 1.15 11.84 -25.39
C GLU A 36 2.56 11.25 -25.26
N ALA A 37 3.58 12.09 -25.18
CA ALA A 37 4.96 11.65 -25.21
C ALA A 37 5.32 10.87 -23.92
N LYS A 38 6.08 9.78 -24.08
CA LYS A 38 6.55 8.94 -22.98
C LYS A 38 7.96 8.42 -23.25
N VAL A 39 8.80 8.37 -22.22
CA VAL A 39 10.08 7.65 -22.29
C VAL A 39 9.86 6.19 -21.87
N HIS A 40 10.49 5.27 -22.57
CA HIS A 40 10.42 3.84 -22.31
C HIS A 40 11.83 3.27 -22.22
N HIS A 41 12.01 2.17 -21.47
CA HIS A 41 13.15 1.29 -21.68
C HIS A 41 12.96 0.51 -22.98
N ALA A 42 14.05 0.19 -23.68
CA ALA A 42 14.02 -0.56 -24.94
C ALA A 42 13.31 -1.93 -24.82
N ARG A 43 13.22 -2.52 -23.63
CA ARG A 43 12.48 -3.77 -23.37
C ARG A 43 11.00 -3.59 -23.05
N CYS A 44 10.48 -2.36 -23.08
CA CYS A 44 9.10 -2.11 -22.71
C CYS A 44 8.13 -2.69 -23.74
N SER A 45 7.21 -3.53 -23.30
CA SER A 45 6.21 -4.18 -24.16
C SER A 45 5.24 -3.19 -24.83
N HIS A 46 5.10 -1.97 -24.31
CA HIS A 46 4.27 -0.92 -24.91
C HIS A 46 4.86 -0.36 -26.22
N ILE A 47 6.16 -0.52 -26.45
CA ILE A 47 6.86 -0.01 -27.64
C ILE A 47 7.43 -1.12 -28.52
N ALA A 48 7.16 -2.39 -28.17
CA ALA A 48 7.54 -3.53 -28.97
C ALA A 48 6.80 -3.48 -30.32
N PRO A 49 7.48 -3.74 -31.45
CA PRO A 49 6.85 -3.88 -32.76
C PRO A 49 5.70 -4.90 -32.71
N ARG A 50 4.60 -4.61 -33.40
CA ARG A 50 3.44 -5.51 -33.50
C ARG A 50 3.18 -5.81 -34.97
N ASP A 51 2.82 -7.06 -35.25
CA ASP A 51 2.54 -7.50 -36.62
C ASP A 51 1.40 -6.66 -37.24
N GLY A 52 1.64 -6.17 -38.45
CA GLY A 52 0.68 -5.38 -39.21
C GLY A 52 0.43 -3.95 -38.73
N LYS A 53 1.17 -3.44 -37.74
CA LYS A 53 1.06 -2.04 -37.27
C LYS A 53 2.42 -1.36 -37.24
N SER A 54 2.52 -0.22 -37.93
CA SER A 54 3.75 0.55 -37.92
C SER A 54 4.02 1.18 -36.55
N ALA A 55 5.23 0.97 -36.02
CA ALA A 55 5.65 1.55 -34.76
C ALA A 55 6.13 3.00 -34.95
N THR A 56 6.64 3.33 -36.12
CA THR A 56 7.27 4.62 -36.48
C THR A 56 6.44 5.47 -37.45
N GLY A 57 5.18 5.09 -37.70
CA GLY A 57 4.25 5.80 -38.59
C GLY A 57 3.62 7.03 -37.94
N SER A 58 2.68 6.83 -37.01
CA SER A 58 2.02 7.94 -36.27
C SER A 58 2.89 8.53 -35.15
N TYR A 59 3.95 7.82 -34.78
CA TYR A 59 4.90 8.21 -33.74
C TYR A 59 6.32 8.18 -34.29
N VAL A 60 7.15 9.05 -33.73
CA VAL A 60 8.60 9.05 -33.92
C VAL A 60 9.24 8.40 -32.69
N LYS A 61 10.28 7.60 -32.92
CA LYS A 61 11.03 6.94 -31.85
C LYS A 61 12.42 7.56 -31.78
N VAL A 62 12.68 8.31 -30.74
CA VAL A 62 14.03 8.84 -30.48
C VAL A 62 14.70 7.89 -29.51
N CYS A 63 15.76 7.23 -29.98
CA CYS A 63 16.42 6.15 -29.28
C CYS A 63 17.81 6.58 -28.83
N ALA A 64 18.18 6.28 -27.59
CA ALA A 64 19.50 6.56 -27.06
C ALA A 64 19.95 5.48 -26.06
N VAL A 65 21.26 5.35 -25.84
CA VAL A 65 21.78 4.36 -24.89
C VAL A 65 21.65 4.89 -23.46
N GLU A 66 21.85 6.20 -23.29
CA GLU A 66 21.72 6.88 -22.01
C GLU A 66 20.53 7.85 -21.97
N LEU A 67 19.90 8.01 -20.80
CA LEU A 67 18.76 8.94 -20.65
C LEU A 67 19.18 10.40 -20.88
N ALA A 68 20.43 10.75 -20.55
CA ALA A 68 20.99 12.08 -20.77
C ALA A 68 21.01 12.49 -22.25
N GLU A 69 21.20 11.52 -23.15
CA GLU A 69 21.19 11.76 -24.60
C GLU A 69 19.76 12.10 -25.09
N LEU A 70 18.71 11.52 -24.48
CA LEU A 70 17.32 11.92 -24.75
C LEU A 70 16.98 13.29 -24.14
N GLN A 71 17.54 13.62 -22.97
CA GLN A 71 17.38 14.95 -22.37
C GLN A 71 17.98 16.04 -23.26
N GLN A 72 19.17 15.79 -23.79
CA GLN A 72 19.83 16.70 -24.74
C GLN A 72 18.99 16.87 -26.01
N TRP A 73 18.54 15.77 -26.62
CA TRP A 73 17.68 15.82 -27.81
C TRP A 73 16.39 16.61 -27.55
N ALA A 74 15.73 16.39 -26.40
CA ALA A 74 14.51 17.12 -26.04
C ALA A 74 14.77 18.63 -25.87
N ALA A 75 15.90 19.00 -25.25
CA ALA A 75 16.30 20.39 -25.09
C ALA A 75 16.57 21.09 -26.44
N GLU A 76 17.26 20.42 -27.37
CA GLU A 76 17.51 20.91 -28.73
C GLU A 76 16.20 21.18 -29.51
N HIS A 77 15.13 20.46 -29.16
CA HIS A 77 13.79 20.61 -29.76
C HIS A 77 12.85 21.49 -28.93
N THR A 78 13.35 22.15 -27.87
CA THR A 78 12.55 22.99 -26.95
C THR A 78 11.37 22.23 -26.31
N LEU A 79 11.58 20.95 -25.99
CA LEU A 79 10.59 20.08 -25.36
C LEU A 79 11.04 19.67 -23.94
N PRO A 80 10.12 19.62 -22.96
CA PRO A 80 10.41 18.95 -21.71
C PRO A 80 10.51 17.44 -21.95
N LEU A 81 11.50 16.77 -21.34
CA LEU A 81 11.56 15.31 -21.40
C LEU A 81 10.40 14.73 -20.56
N PRO A 82 9.48 13.96 -21.15
CA PRO A 82 8.37 13.39 -20.42
C PRO A 82 8.84 12.32 -19.43
N PRO A 83 8.07 12.03 -18.37
CA PRO A 83 8.42 10.98 -17.44
C PRO A 83 8.47 9.61 -18.13
N LEU A 84 9.20 8.68 -17.50
CA LEU A 84 9.14 7.28 -17.90
C LEU A 84 7.71 6.77 -17.87
N CYS A 85 7.37 5.90 -18.82
CA CYS A 85 6.15 5.10 -18.81
C CYS A 85 5.99 4.43 -17.44
N GLY A 86 4.77 4.36 -16.91
CA GLY A 86 4.51 3.81 -15.58
C GLY A 86 5.11 2.40 -15.36
N SER A 87 5.13 1.56 -16.40
CA SER A 87 5.76 0.24 -16.34
C SER A 87 7.29 0.29 -16.34
N CYS A 88 7.88 1.30 -16.99
CA CYS A 88 9.33 1.52 -17.01
C CYS A 88 9.84 2.20 -15.76
N HIS A 89 9.07 3.15 -15.21
CA HIS A 89 9.40 3.84 -13.97
C HIS A 89 9.47 2.87 -12.78
N ARG A 90 8.53 1.92 -12.70
CA ARG A 90 8.53 0.85 -11.69
C ARG A 90 9.66 -0.17 -11.86
N ALA A 91 10.32 -0.18 -13.02
CA ALA A 91 11.39 -1.12 -13.35
C ALA A 91 12.80 -0.52 -13.18
N GLN A 92 12.93 0.75 -12.79
CA GLN A 92 14.24 1.33 -12.52
C GLN A 92 14.83 0.78 -11.22
N PRO A 93 16.06 0.23 -11.24
CA PRO A 93 16.86 0.13 -10.03
C PRO A 93 17.29 1.54 -9.62
N THR A 94 17.11 1.89 -8.35
CA THR A 94 17.57 3.15 -7.77
C THR A 94 19.09 3.33 -7.96
N ARG A 95 19.53 4.57 -8.26
CA ARG A 95 20.96 4.93 -8.39
C ARG A 95 21.74 4.56 -7.12
N PRO A 96 23.03 4.18 -7.26
CA PRO A 96 23.77 3.52 -6.20
C PRO A 96 24.10 4.50 -5.07
N ALA A 97 23.68 4.16 -3.86
CA ALA A 97 24.30 4.68 -2.65
C ALA A 97 25.75 4.19 -2.60
N THR A 98 26.63 5.10 -2.17
CA THR A 98 28.05 4.91 -1.91
C THR A 98 28.33 3.53 -1.31
N VAL A 99 29.25 2.80 -1.94
CA VAL A 99 29.63 1.43 -1.60
C VAL A 99 30.18 1.37 -0.17
N VAL A 100 29.30 1.12 0.80
CA VAL A 100 29.68 0.30 1.95
C VAL A 100 29.65 -1.13 1.42
N ARG A 101 30.83 -1.77 1.36
CA ARG A 101 30.97 -3.17 0.99
C ARG A 101 30.09 -4.03 1.91
N ARG A 102 28.84 -4.27 1.53
CA ARG A 102 28.08 -5.43 2.00
C ARG A 102 28.71 -6.63 1.33
N HIS A 103 29.32 -7.50 2.13
CA HIS A 103 29.73 -8.82 1.71
C HIS A 103 28.61 -9.44 0.87
N ALA A 104 28.93 -9.83 -0.36
CA ALA A 104 27.99 -10.53 -1.23
C ALA A 104 27.48 -11.76 -0.48
N ARG A 105 26.19 -11.75 -0.11
CA ARG A 105 25.52 -12.94 0.38
C ARG A 105 25.51 -13.92 -0.79
N ALA A 106 25.97 -15.14 -0.55
CA ALA A 106 25.98 -16.21 -1.54
C ALA A 106 24.61 -16.33 -2.24
N PRO A 107 24.53 -16.72 -3.52
CA PRO A 107 23.26 -16.94 -4.20
C PRO A 107 22.42 -17.91 -3.36
N LEU A 108 21.26 -17.44 -2.91
CA LEU A 108 20.34 -18.26 -2.13
C LEU A 108 19.89 -19.43 -3.03
N PRO A 109 19.84 -20.68 -2.52
CA PRO A 109 19.22 -21.79 -3.23
C PRO A 109 17.75 -21.45 -3.57
N GLU A 110 17.12 -22.21 -4.49
CA GLU A 110 15.70 -22.07 -4.83
C GLU A 110 14.88 -21.73 -3.57
N SER A 111 14.28 -20.54 -3.53
CA SER A 111 13.70 -20.00 -2.30
C SER A 111 12.64 -20.94 -1.74
N ARG A 112 12.72 -21.18 -0.43
CA ARG A 112 11.92 -22.18 0.27
C ARG A 112 10.77 -21.51 1.02
N ALA A 113 9.69 -22.26 1.18
CA ALA A 113 8.62 -21.93 2.10
C ALA A 113 8.11 -23.19 2.78
N ARG A 114 7.60 -23.03 4.00
CA ARG A 114 7.01 -24.10 4.79
C ARG A 114 5.80 -23.57 5.52
N THR A 115 4.81 -24.43 5.69
CA THR A 115 3.56 -24.10 6.37
C THR A 115 3.17 -25.22 7.32
N GLU A 116 2.58 -24.84 8.45
CA GLU A 116 2.18 -25.74 9.50
C GLU A 116 0.87 -25.28 10.13
N GLY A 117 0.14 -26.23 10.71
CA GLY A 117 -1.10 -25.95 11.43
C GLY A 117 -2.27 -25.43 10.57
N PRO A 118 -3.49 -25.33 11.11
CA PRO A 118 -3.83 -25.74 12.46
C PRO A 118 -3.82 -27.28 12.56
N ASN A 119 -3.41 -27.81 13.71
CA ASN A 119 -3.46 -29.23 14.04
C ASN A 119 -3.84 -29.41 15.52
N THR A 120 -3.92 -30.66 15.99
CA THR A 120 -4.32 -30.96 17.39
C THR A 120 -3.40 -30.37 18.45
N ARG A 121 -2.15 -30.00 18.11
CA ARG A 121 -1.16 -29.44 19.03
C ARG A 121 -1.02 -27.93 18.92
N CYS A 122 -1.42 -27.33 17.80
CA CYS A 122 -1.29 -25.90 17.55
C CYS A 122 -2.53 -25.41 16.78
N GLY A 123 -3.33 -24.54 17.42
CA GLY A 123 -4.51 -23.94 16.80
C GLY A 123 -4.19 -22.84 15.78
N ALA A 124 -2.92 -22.48 15.61
CA ALA A 124 -2.49 -21.44 14.69
C ALA A 124 -1.97 -22.03 13.37
N ILE A 125 -2.15 -21.26 12.31
CA ILE A 125 -1.43 -21.43 11.05
C ILE A 125 -0.11 -20.69 11.17
N GLN A 126 0.97 -21.36 10.79
CA GLN A 126 2.32 -20.83 10.80
C GLN A 126 2.93 -21.03 9.43
N ALA A 127 3.70 -20.06 8.97
CA ALA A 127 4.49 -20.22 7.76
C ALA A 127 5.84 -19.54 7.89
N TRP A 128 6.85 -20.19 7.32
CA TRP A 128 8.20 -19.68 7.21
C TRP A 128 8.57 -19.55 5.74
N ALA A 129 9.30 -18.50 5.38
CA ALA A 129 9.71 -18.28 4.00
C ALA A 129 11.09 -17.59 3.92
N ASP A 130 11.83 -17.90 2.85
CA ASP A 130 13.10 -17.24 2.56
C ASP A 130 12.90 -15.81 2.02
N ASP A 131 11.71 -15.50 1.48
CA ASP A 131 11.31 -14.15 1.05
C ASP A 131 9.83 -13.87 1.44
N TYR A 132 9.43 -12.59 1.49
CA TYR A 132 8.04 -12.24 1.75
C TYR A 132 7.13 -12.46 0.53
N LEU A 133 5.83 -12.66 0.77
CA LEU A 133 4.83 -12.79 -0.29
C LEU A 133 4.65 -11.45 -0.99
N ARG A 134 5.02 -11.38 -2.27
CA ARG A 134 4.95 -10.15 -3.06
C ARG A 134 3.52 -9.89 -3.55
N TYR A 135 3.22 -8.64 -3.87
CA TYR A 135 1.96 -8.27 -4.52
C TYR A 135 2.00 -8.60 -6.03
N GLY A 136 0.83 -8.91 -6.61
CA GLY A 136 0.66 -9.06 -8.06
C GLY A 136 0.91 -10.46 -8.64
N ALA A 137 0.77 -10.56 -9.97
CA ALA A 137 0.79 -11.84 -10.70
C ALA A 137 2.20 -12.37 -11.02
N ALA A 138 3.23 -11.54 -10.89
CA ALA A 138 4.63 -11.91 -11.17
C ALA A 138 5.31 -12.55 -9.95
N ARG A 139 4.68 -13.57 -9.37
CA ARG A 139 5.24 -14.33 -8.25
C ARG A 139 6.01 -15.55 -8.79
N PRO A 140 7.14 -15.92 -8.18
CA PRO A 140 7.74 -17.22 -8.46
C PRO A 140 6.81 -18.35 -8.00
N PRO A 141 6.90 -19.56 -8.59
CA PRO A 141 6.01 -20.68 -8.29
C PRO A 141 5.85 -20.99 -6.79
N TRP A 142 6.95 -21.01 -6.03
CA TRP A 142 6.90 -21.30 -4.59
C TRP A 142 6.06 -20.28 -3.79
N GLN A 143 5.97 -19.02 -4.22
CA GLN A 143 5.11 -18.02 -3.57
C GLN A 143 3.63 -18.25 -3.92
N HIS A 144 3.33 -18.77 -5.11
CA HIS A 144 1.98 -19.21 -5.43
C HIS A 144 1.58 -20.39 -4.55
N ASP A 145 2.47 -21.35 -4.34
CA ASP A 145 2.22 -22.52 -3.50
C ASP A 145 2.02 -22.14 -2.03
N LEU A 146 2.92 -21.32 -1.48
CA LEU A 146 2.79 -20.78 -0.13
C LEU A 146 1.47 -20.01 0.05
N ARG A 147 1.17 -19.11 -0.89
CA ARG A 147 -0.08 -18.34 -0.85
C ARG A 147 -1.30 -19.27 -0.88
N ASN A 148 -1.33 -20.24 -1.79
CA ASN A 148 -2.47 -21.15 -1.93
C ASN A 148 -2.66 -22.00 -0.67
N ASP A 149 -1.58 -22.50 -0.08
CA ASP A 149 -1.68 -23.30 1.13
C ASP A 149 -2.13 -22.47 2.35
N LEU A 150 -1.61 -21.24 2.52
CA LEU A 150 -2.12 -20.30 3.51
C LEU A 150 -3.62 -20.04 3.33
N ARG A 151 -4.07 -19.80 2.09
CA ARG A 151 -5.48 -19.58 1.79
C ARG A 151 -6.34 -20.77 2.17
N THR A 152 -5.93 -21.98 1.78
CA THR A 152 -6.66 -23.22 2.08
C THR A 152 -6.76 -23.45 3.58
N ARG A 153 -5.72 -23.12 4.36
CA ARG A 153 -5.74 -23.26 5.82
C ARG A 153 -6.60 -22.18 6.49
N LEU A 154 -6.47 -20.93 6.06
CA LEU A 154 -7.25 -19.80 6.57
C LEU A 154 -8.75 -19.98 6.37
N GLN A 155 -9.17 -20.56 5.25
CA GLN A 155 -10.58 -20.88 4.98
C GLN A 155 -11.18 -21.88 5.97
N LYS A 156 -10.35 -22.66 6.68
CA LYS A 156 -10.78 -23.63 7.70
C LYS A 156 -10.89 -23.00 9.09
N LEU A 157 -10.36 -21.80 9.30
CA LEU A 157 -10.53 -21.09 10.56
C LEU A 157 -11.94 -20.49 10.63
N GLN A 158 -12.72 -20.96 11.61
CA GLN A 158 -14.07 -20.48 11.88
C GLN A 158 -14.10 -19.80 13.26
N PRO A 159 -14.18 -18.46 13.33
CA PRO A 159 -14.22 -17.76 14.59
C PRO A 159 -15.54 -18.03 15.32
N SER A 160 -15.46 -18.38 16.61
CA SER A 160 -16.63 -18.36 17.50
C SER A 160 -17.01 -16.91 17.85
N ALA A 161 -18.20 -16.72 18.44
CA ALA A 161 -18.59 -15.41 18.97
C ALA A 161 -17.51 -14.87 19.93
N GLY A 162 -17.09 -13.61 19.73
CA GLY A 162 -16.03 -12.98 20.51
C GLY A 162 -14.60 -13.38 20.11
N GLN A 163 -14.41 -14.26 19.13
CA GLN A 163 -13.08 -14.51 18.53
C GLN A 163 -12.90 -13.70 17.26
N ILE A 164 -11.66 -13.25 17.03
CA ILE A 164 -11.22 -12.54 15.84
C ILE A 164 -10.00 -13.21 15.24
N LEU A 165 -9.70 -12.90 13.98
CA LEU A 165 -8.43 -13.28 13.37
C LEU A 165 -7.31 -12.36 13.87
N HIS A 166 -6.25 -12.94 14.41
CA HIS A 166 -4.99 -12.24 14.67
C HIS A 166 -3.92 -12.72 13.68
N ALA A 167 -3.36 -11.79 12.91
CA ALA A 167 -2.37 -12.04 11.87
C ALA A 167 -1.02 -11.35 12.20
N THR A 168 0.05 -12.11 12.34
CA THR A 168 1.39 -11.58 12.63
C THR A 168 2.32 -11.78 11.44
N PHE A 169 3.04 -10.73 11.06
CA PHE A 169 4.16 -10.80 10.11
C PHE A 169 5.47 -10.53 10.82
N VAL A 170 6.50 -11.32 10.54
CA VAL A 170 7.85 -11.14 11.08
C VAL A 170 8.87 -11.22 9.96
N GLY A 171 9.84 -10.31 9.99
CA GLY A 171 10.89 -10.18 8.99
C GLY A 171 11.16 -8.71 8.67
N ASP A 172 12.15 -8.48 7.82
CA ASP A 172 12.50 -7.14 7.34
C ASP A 172 11.39 -6.61 6.43
N LYS A 173 10.55 -5.72 6.96
CA LYS A 173 9.45 -5.07 6.23
C LYS A 173 10.05 -4.13 5.17
N PRO A 174 9.68 -4.25 3.89
CA PRO A 174 10.05 -3.25 2.88
C PRO A 174 9.54 -1.85 3.25
N ASP A 175 10.29 -0.82 2.88
CA ASP A 175 9.96 0.58 3.21
C ASP A 175 8.64 1.05 2.57
N ASP A 176 8.30 0.50 1.40
CA ASP A 176 7.11 0.82 0.61
C ASP A 176 5.92 -0.13 0.86
N SER A 177 6.03 -0.97 1.89
CA SER A 177 5.03 -2.00 2.19
C SER A 177 4.46 -1.83 3.59
N ASP A 178 3.14 -1.90 3.67
CA ASP A 178 2.40 -1.86 4.93
C ASP A 178 2.23 -3.28 5.50
N VAL A 179 2.12 -3.40 6.82
CA VAL A 179 2.06 -4.72 7.49
C VAL A 179 0.82 -5.50 7.05
N GLU A 180 -0.32 -4.82 6.91
CA GLU A 180 -1.56 -5.44 6.45
C GLU A 180 -1.48 -5.91 4.99
N ASN A 181 -0.68 -5.25 4.13
CA ASN A 181 -0.44 -5.75 2.77
C ASN A 181 0.32 -7.08 2.80
N LEU A 182 1.35 -7.17 3.64
CA LEU A 182 2.22 -8.35 3.75
C LEU A 182 1.49 -9.54 4.36
N VAL A 183 0.71 -9.31 5.42
CA VAL A 183 0.07 -10.39 6.18
C VAL A 183 -1.37 -10.68 5.74
N LEU A 184 -2.08 -9.69 5.20
CA LEU A 184 -3.45 -9.84 4.72
C LEU A 184 -3.50 -9.82 3.18
N TYR A 185 -3.41 -8.66 2.55
CA TYR A 185 -3.84 -8.50 1.15
C TYR A 185 -3.06 -9.33 0.13
N ASN A 186 -1.78 -9.64 0.38
CA ASN A 186 -1.01 -10.52 -0.49
C ASN A 186 -1.48 -11.99 -0.45
N VAL A 187 -2.14 -12.41 0.63
CA VAL A 187 -2.69 -13.77 0.82
C VAL A 187 -4.16 -13.86 0.38
N ASP A 188 -4.99 -12.90 0.77
CA ASP A 188 -6.40 -12.74 0.33
C ASP A 188 -7.33 -13.93 0.71
N ALA A 189 -7.41 -14.32 1.99
CA ALA A 189 -8.26 -15.45 2.44
C ALA A 189 -8.98 -15.26 3.77
N PHE A 190 -9.32 -14.03 4.15
CA PHE A 190 -9.80 -13.72 5.49
C PHE A 190 -11.32 -13.54 5.60
N LYS A 191 -12.07 -13.83 4.54
CA LYS A 191 -13.53 -13.68 4.55
C LYS A 191 -14.17 -14.43 5.73
N THR A 192 -13.81 -15.69 5.92
CA THR A 192 -14.36 -16.52 7.01
C THR A 192 -13.67 -16.21 8.34
N ALA A 193 -12.33 -16.26 8.36
CA ALA A 193 -11.55 -16.10 9.59
C ALA A 193 -11.71 -14.71 10.23
N GLY A 194 -11.87 -13.67 9.41
CA GLY A 194 -12.00 -12.26 9.83
C GLY A 194 -13.44 -11.75 9.94
N ALA A 195 -14.45 -12.63 9.93
CA ALA A 195 -15.86 -12.24 9.92
C ALA A 195 -16.27 -11.37 11.12
N ASN A 196 -15.71 -11.66 12.30
CA ASN A 196 -16.00 -10.94 13.55
C ASN A 196 -15.04 -9.77 13.82
N GLY A 197 -13.93 -9.70 13.08
CA GLY A 197 -12.87 -8.72 13.29
C GLY A 197 -11.52 -9.25 12.86
N ILE A 198 -10.60 -8.32 12.63
CA ILE A 198 -9.22 -8.61 12.23
C ILE A 198 -8.28 -7.73 13.05
N ARG A 199 -7.21 -8.34 13.56
CA ARG A 199 -6.05 -7.70 14.15
C ARG A 199 -4.81 -8.10 13.37
N PHE A 200 -3.90 -7.16 13.13
CA PHE A 200 -2.58 -7.45 12.61
C PHE A 200 -1.48 -6.76 13.42
N GLU A 201 -0.29 -7.34 13.43
CA GLU A 201 0.91 -6.71 13.99
C GLU A 201 2.20 -7.21 13.32
N GLN A 202 3.24 -6.37 13.35
CA GLN A 202 4.60 -6.76 13.00
C GLN A 202 5.32 -7.31 14.24
N GLY A 203 5.77 -8.56 14.19
CA GLY A 203 6.58 -9.14 15.25
C GLY A 203 8.08 -8.87 15.12
N THR A 204 8.84 -9.47 16.05
CA THR A 204 10.23 -9.12 16.32
C THR A 204 11.23 -10.13 15.78
N LYS A 205 10.97 -11.41 15.98
CA LYS A 205 11.93 -12.49 15.71
C LYS A 205 11.24 -13.68 15.06
N VAL A 206 11.82 -14.17 13.96
CA VAL A 206 11.36 -15.40 13.31
C VAL A 206 11.59 -16.56 14.28
N PRO A 207 10.53 -17.31 14.66
CA PRO A 207 10.70 -18.48 15.52
C PRO A 207 11.39 -19.62 14.74
N PRO A 208 12.11 -20.52 15.43
CA PRO A 208 12.70 -21.69 14.78
C PRO A 208 11.64 -22.51 14.01
N ALA A 209 11.96 -22.91 12.78
CA ALA A 209 11.14 -23.84 12.02
C ALA A 209 11.32 -25.29 12.53
N THR A 210 10.32 -26.15 12.34
CA THR A 210 10.37 -27.52 12.86
C THR A 210 11.35 -28.44 12.14
N ASP A 211 11.79 -28.08 10.93
CA ASP A 211 12.88 -28.76 10.23
C ASP A 211 14.27 -28.25 10.62
N GLY A 212 14.34 -27.27 11.53
CA GLY A 212 15.59 -26.66 11.97
C GLY A 212 16.23 -25.74 10.92
N ALA A 213 15.56 -25.45 9.80
CA ALA A 213 16.06 -24.51 8.83
C ALA A 213 15.84 -23.06 9.28
N ASP A 214 16.80 -22.20 8.94
CA ASP A 214 16.65 -20.76 9.11
C ASP A 214 15.84 -20.17 7.95
N TYR A 215 14.92 -19.27 8.30
CA TYR A 215 14.08 -18.52 7.38
C TYR A 215 14.11 -17.03 7.73
N ALA A 216 13.98 -16.17 6.73
CA ALA A 216 14.01 -14.72 6.92
C ALA A 216 12.65 -14.13 7.30
N PHE A 217 11.57 -14.82 6.96
CA PHE A 217 10.20 -14.34 7.14
C PHE A 217 9.33 -15.38 7.83
N TYR A 218 8.37 -14.89 8.61
CA TYR A 218 7.38 -15.72 9.28
C TYR A 218 5.99 -15.07 9.29
N TYR A 219 4.97 -15.90 9.13
CA TYR A 219 3.57 -15.54 9.19
C TYR A 219 2.88 -16.39 10.24
N ARG A 220 2.01 -15.78 11.03
CA ARG A 220 1.13 -16.47 11.98
C ARG A 220 -0.28 -16.00 11.81
N TYR A 221 -1.22 -16.94 11.82
CA TYR A 221 -2.65 -16.65 11.84
C TYR A 221 -3.31 -17.51 12.91
N GLU A 222 -4.05 -16.88 13.81
CA GLU A 222 -4.75 -17.56 14.88
C GLU A 222 -6.07 -16.89 15.23
N LEU A 223 -6.98 -17.64 15.82
CA LEU A 223 -8.21 -17.11 16.38
C LEU A 223 -7.98 -16.76 17.85
N GLN A 224 -8.23 -15.51 18.21
CA GLN A 224 -7.99 -14.98 19.56
C GLN A 224 -9.23 -14.26 20.08
N PRO A 225 -9.45 -14.19 21.41
CA PRO A 225 -10.49 -13.34 21.98
C PRO A 225 -10.33 -11.89 21.52
N SER A 226 -11.43 -11.21 21.20
CA SER A 226 -11.41 -9.79 20.83
C SER A 226 -10.87 -8.89 21.95
N SER A 227 -10.97 -9.33 23.20
CA SER A 227 -10.41 -8.65 24.37
C SER A 227 -8.90 -8.83 24.54
N ALA A 228 -8.26 -9.74 23.80
CA ALA A 228 -6.80 -9.85 23.81
C ALA A 228 -6.18 -8.57 23.24
N GLY A 229 -4.92 -8.26 23.58
CA GLY A 229 -4.18 -7.13 23.01
C GLY A 229 -3.30 -7.53 21.81
N PHE A 230 -2.41 -6.62 21.43
CA PHE A 230 -1.24 -6.94 20.63
C PHE A 230 -0.25 -7.77 21.44
N HIS A 231 0.45 -8.73 20.84
CA HIS A 231 1.41 -9.58 21.56
C HIS A 231 2.80 -8.94 21.63
N GLN A 232 3.17 -8.10 20.67
CA GLN A 232 4.55 -7.61 20.51
C GLN A 232 4.70 -6.12 20.87
N TRP A 233 3.58 -5.45 21.10
CA TRP A 233 3.51 -4.00 21.23
C TRP A 233 2.71 -3.59 22.46
N HIS A 234 3.19 -2.56 23.13
CA HIS A 234 2.57 -1.98 24.32
C HIS A 234 2.25 -0.53 24.04
N ALA A 235 1.07 -0.08 24.48
CA ALA A 235 0.67 1.31 24.35
C ALA A 235 1.56 2.19 25.24
N VAL A 236 2.13 3.24 24.66
CA VAL A 236 2.93 4.26 25.35
C VAL A 236 2.01 5.40 25.77
N ARG A 237 1.26 5.95 24.82
CA ARG A 237 0.28 7.03 25.04
C ARG A 237 -0.76 7.06 23.93
N GLU A 238 -1.93 7.59 24.26
CA GLU A 238 -2.95 7.93 23.27
C GLU A 238 -2.51 9.17 22.47
N LEU A 239 -2.59 9.08 21.15
CA LEU A 239 -2.34 10.18 20.21
C LEU A 239 -3.63 10.84 19.76
N ALA A 240 -4.68 10.04 19.56
CA ALA A 240 -6.02 10.52 19.28
C ALA A 240 -7.05 9.48 19.69
N SER A 241 -8.23 9.94 20.06
CA SER A 241 -9.42 9.10 20.25
C SER A 241 -10.64 9.77 19.66
N PHE A 242 -11.63 8.98 19.28
CA PHE A 242 -12.90 9.46 18.76
C PHE A 242 -14.00 8.48 19.14
N ASP A 243 -15.12 9.02 19.58
CA ASP A 243 -16.34 8.22 19.79
C ASP A 243 -17.08 8.02 18.47
N TRP A 244 -18.25 7.39 18.52
CA TRP A 244 -19.07 7.03 17.37
C TRP A 244 -19.29 8.18 16.38
N ALA A 245 -18.50 8.17 15.31
CA ALA A 245 -18.63 9.05 14.16
C ALA A 245 -19.53 8.39 13.09
N ASP A 246 -20.55 9.12 12.65
CA ASP A 246 -21.50 8.66 11.63
C ASP A 246 -20.84 8.70 10.23
N LEU A 247 -20.87 7.55 9.56
CA LEU A 247 -20.38 7.38 8.18
C LEU A 247 -21.51 7.42 7.15
N GLY A 248 -22.77 7.42 7.59
CA GLY A 248 -23.96 7.34 6.76
C GLY A 248 -24.05 6.01 6.00
N ALA A 249 -24.41 6.10 4.71
CA ALA A 249 -24.23 5.00 3.77
C ALA A 249 -22.73 4.80 3.50
N PHE A 250 -22.25 3.54 3.42
CA PHE A 250 -20.81 3.24 3.35
C PHE A 250 -20.39 2.45 2.08
N PRO A 251 -20.58 3.02 0.87
CA PRO A 251 -20.23 2.37 -0.39
C PRO A 251 -18.70 2.31 -0.59
N GLU A 252 -18.25 1.29 -1.34
CA GLU A 252 -16.84 0.94 -1.51
C GLU A 252 -15.97 2.03 -2.15
N ASP A 253 -16.52 2.74 -3.12
CA ASP A 253 -15.82 3.68 -4.00
C ASP A 253 -15.37 4.99 -3.31
N ARG A 254 -15.85 5.27 -2.09
CA ARG A 254 -15.52 6.49 -1.35
C ARG A 254 -15.28 6.29 0.16
N ARG A 255 -15.10 5.05 0.64
CA ARG A 255 -14.96 4.75 2.08
C ARG A 255 -13.90 5.57 2.80
N VAL A 256 -12.70 5.66 2.21
CA VAL A 256 -11.56 6.40 2.80
C VAL A 256 -11.93 7.86 3.02
N ALA A 257 -12.47 8.50 1.99
CA ALA A 257 -12.87 9.90 1.99
C ALA A 257 -14.03 10.17 2.98
N GLN A 258 -14.97 9.23 3.10
CA GLN A 258 -16.07 9.33 4.07
C GLN A 258 -15.60 9.24 5.51
N VAL A 259 -14.72 8.27 5.83
CA VAL A 259 -14.12 8.14 7.16
C VAL A 259 -13.34 9.41 7.52
N TRP A 260 -12.49 9.88 6.61
CA TRP A 260 -11.74 11.12 6.80
C TRP A 260 -12.64 12.31 7.13
N LEU A 261 -13.68 12.55 6.32
CA LEU A 261 -14.57 13.69 6.53
C LEU A 261 -15.38 13.56 7.82
N ALA A 262 -15.87 12.36 8.13
CA ALA A 262 -16.63 12.12 9.37
C ALA A 262 -15.79 12.44 10.61
N LEU A 263 -14.52 12.05 10.61
CA LEU A 263 -13.60 12.35 11.72
C LEU A 263 -13.18 13.83 11.75
N LYS A 264 -12.95 14.46 10.60
CA LYS A 264 -12.69 15.92 10.54
C LYS A 264 -13.90 16.74 11.01
N ARG A 265 -15.13 16.26 10.84
CA ARG A 265 -16.34 16.90 11.40
C ARG A 265 -16.67 16.47 12.83
N SER A 266 -16.01 15.44 13.35
CA SER A 266 -16.33 14.92 14.69
C SER A 266 -15.89 15.88 15.78
N HIS A 267 -16.83 16.22 16.66
CA HIS A 267 -16.58 17.05 17.84
C HIS A 267 -16.10 16.22 19.04
N THR A 268 -16.19 14.88 18.96
CA THR A 268 -15.71 13.95 19.97
C THR A 268 -14.27 13.51 19.73
N ALA A 269 -13.68 13.89 18.59
CA ALA A 269 -12.29 13.58 18.29
C ALA A 269 -11.37 14.42 19.20
N THR A 270 -10.55 13.76 20.00
CA THR A 270 -9.53 14.38 20.82
C THR A 270 -8.15 14.03 20.26
N VAL A 271 -7.19 14.91 20.50
CA VAL A 271 -5.81 14.77 20.03
C VAL A 271 -4.83 15.11 21.15
N ALA A 272 -3.73 14.38 21.20
CA ALA A 272 -2.64 14.68 22.11
C ALA A 272 -2.00 16.04 21.77
N PRO A 273 -1.55 16.80 22.79
CA PRO A 273 -0.96 18.13 22.57
C PRO A 273 0.40 18.07 21.84
N ILE A 274 1.10 16.94 21.92
CA ILE A 274 2.40 16.73 21.30
C ILE A 274 2.23 15.70 20.19
N PRO A 275 2.43 16.08 18.91
CA PRO A 275 2.39 15.15 17.78
C PRO A 275 3.38 13.99 17.93
N LEU A 276 3.12 12.91 17.19
CA LEU A 276 4.01 11.78 17.09
C LEU A 276 5.31 12.20 16.41
N ARG A 277 6.44 11.78 16.97
CA ARG A 277 7.74 12.00 16.35
C ARG A 277 7.86 11.16 15.08
N ALA A 278 8.32 11.76 13.99
CA ALA A 278 8.60 11.03 12.74
C ALA A 278 9.47 9.79 12.98
N GLY A 279 9.11 8.67 12.38
CA GLY A 279 9.80 7.39 12.57
C GLY A 279 9.34 6.57 13.78
N THR A 280 8.38 7.06 14.56
CA THR A 280 7.87 6.35 15.74
C THR A 280 6.72 5.43 15.34
N PRO A 281 6.74 4.14 15.75
CA PRO A 281 5.64 3.22 15.48
C PRO A 281 4.35 3.65 16.20
N PHE A 282 3.22 3.43 15.53
CA PHE A 282 1.89 3.62 16.12
C PHE A 282 0.97 2.47 15.74
N ALA A 283 -0.14 2.35 16.46
CA ALA A 283 -1.22 1.43 16.15
C ALA A 283 -2.57 2.15 16.03
N VAL A 284 -3.45 1.57 15.22
CA VAL A 284 -4.81 2.06 15.01
C VAL A 284 -5.80 0.97 15.42
N THR A 285 -6.64 1.26 16.41
CA THR A 285 -7.70 0.33 16.85
C THR A 285 -9.07 0.95 16.62
N VAL A 286 -9.89 0.30 15.80
CA VAL A 286 -11.19 0.81 15.39
C VAL A 286 -12.26 -0.24 15.64
N THR A 287 -13.40 0.20 16.13
CA THR A 287 -14.63 -0.58 16.12
C THR A 287 -15.57 -0.01 15.07
N ILE A 288 -16.12 -0.87 14.21
CA ILE A 288 -17.13 -0.53 13.22
C ILE A 288 -18.47 -1.14 13.58
N ARG A 289 -19.51 -0.32 13.47
CA ARG A 289 -20.89 -0.70 13.70
C ARG A 289 -21.66 -0.58 12.39
N SER A 290 -22.37 -1.64 12.02
CA SER A 290 -23.25 -1.66 10.86
C SER A 290 -24.67 -1.22 11.24
N PRO A 291 -25.48 -0.78 10.25
CA PRO A 291 -26.92 -0.68 10.42
C PRO A 291 -27.57 -2.04 10.73
N HIS A 292 -28.72 -2.05 11.42
CA HIS A 292 -29.49 -3.27 11.68
C HIS A 292 -29.93 -4.04 10.42
N THR A 293 -30.01 -3.37 9.27
CA THR A 293 -30.39 -3.99 7.99
C THR A 293 -29.26 -4.80 7.34
N VAL A 294 -28.04 -4.71 7.86
CA VAL A 294 -26.87 -5.42 7.35
C VAL A 294 -26.61 -6.64 8.21
N SER A 295 -26.72 -7.83 7.63
CA SER A 295 -26.52 -9.11 8.34
C SER A 295 -25.06 -9.39 8.69
N GLU A 296 -24.11 -8.90 7.90
CA GLU A 296 -22.67 -9.12 8.11
C GLU A 296 -21.87 -7.82 7.96
N PRO A 297 -21.18 -7.34 9.01
CA PRO A 297 -20.41 -6.10 8.95
C PRO A 297 -19.20 -6.19 8.03
N ARG A 298 -18.67 -7.40 7.77
CA ARG A 298 -17.54 -7.70 6.87
C ARG A 298 -16.32 -6.78 7.08
N PRO A 299 -15.68 -6.82 8.27
CA PRO A 299 -14.45 -6.06 8.55
C PRO A 299 -13.33 -6.37 7.56
N ASP A 300 -13.26 -7.62 7.06
CA ASP A 300 -12.31 -8.08 6.05
C ASP A 300 -12.29 -7.21 4.79
N LEU A 301 -13.45 -6.73 4.34
CA LEU A 301 -13.56 -5.89 3.16
C LEU A 301 -13.39 -4.39 3.44
N LYS A 302 -13.33 -3.99 4.71
CA LYS A 302 -13.37 -2.57 5.13
C LYS A 302 -12.08 -2.11 5.79
N MET A 303 -11.31 -3.03 6.37
CA MET A 303 -10.07 -2.79 7.14
C MET A 303 -9.20 -1.70 6.52
N LYS A 304 -8.61 -1.93 5.34
CA LYS A 304 -7.73 -0.94 4.70
C LYS A 304 -8.38 0.42 4.53
N SER A 305 -9.58 0.47 3.94
CA SER A 305 -10.24 1.75 3.70
C SER A 305 -10.58 2.53 4.98
N VAL A 306 -10.88 1.83 6.07
CA VAL A 306 -11.16 2.45 7.37
C VAL A 306 -9.86 2.95 8.00
N LEU A 307 -8.81 2.13 8.04
CA LEU A 307 -7.52 2.52 8.60
C LEU A 307 -6.89 3.67 7.80
N ASP A 308 -6.85 3.59 6.47
CA ASP A 308 -6.34 4.66 5.61
C ASP A 308 -7.10 5.98 5.88
N GLY A 309 -8.42 5.92 6.06
CA GLY A 309 -9.26 7.07 6.34
C GLY A 309 -9.03 7.66 7.74
N VAL A 310 -8.85 6.80 8.75
CA VAL A 310 -8.50 7.20 10.12
C VAL A 310 -7.13 7.87 10.15
N ILE A 311 -6.10 7.23 9.59
CA ILE A 311 -4.74 7.77 9.54
C ILE A 311 -4.74 9.11 8.82
N ALA A 312 -5.45 9.21 7.68
CA ALA A 312 -5.55 10.45 6.93
C ALA A 312 -6.27 11.57 7.71
N ALA A 313 -7.25 11.26 8.55
CA ALA A 313 -7.96 12.26 9.35
C ALA A 313 -7.04 12.98 10.36
N PHE A 314 -5.99 12.29 10.80
CA PHE A 314 -5.00 12.77 11.77
C PHE A 314 -3.65 13.13 11.11
N GLN A 315 -3.65 13.35 9.80
CA GLN A 315 -2.57 13.98 9.04
C GLN A 315 -3.07 15.26 8.36
N ALA A 316 -2.13 16.10 7.91
CA ALA A 316 -2.42 17.27 7.08
C ALA A 316 -1.67 17.21 5.75
N HIS A 317 -2.31 17.78 4.72
CA HIS A 317 -1.82 17.94 3.36
C HIS A 317 -1.05 19.26 3.24
N THR A 318 0.18 19.25 2.73
CA THR A 318 1.00 20.47 2.63
C THR A 318 1.18 21.00 1.21
N ASP A 319 0.93 20.20 0.17
CA ASP A 319 1.04 20.64 -1.23
C ASP A 319 -0.15 21.52 -1.64
N THR A 320 0.02 22.83 -1.46
CA THR A 320 -1.00 23.82 -1.80
C THR A 320 -1.27 23.95 -3.30
N ALA A 321 -0.37 23.47 -4.16
CA ALA A 321 -0.52 23.57 -5.62
C ALA A 321 -1.63 22.67 -6.15
N VAL A 322 -1.88 21.52 -5.49
CA VAL A 322 -2.92 20.56 -5.89
C VAL A 322 -4.17 20.64 -5.02
N LEU A 323 -4.14 21.38 -3.91
CA LEU A 323 -5.19 21.42 -2.89
C LEU A 323 -6.57 21.77 -3.48
N ALA A 324 -6.65 22.79 -4.34
CA ALA A 324 -7.91 23.22 -4.93
C ALA A 324 -8.53 22.15 -5.86
N ASP A 325 -7.71 21.49 -6.69
CA ASP A 325 -8.17 20.41 -7.58
C ASP A 325 -8.63 19.18 -6.78
N VAL A 326 -7.83 18.77 -5.78
CA VAL A 326 -8.17 17.68 -4.87
C VAL A 326 -9.50 17.96 -4.16
N ALA A 327 -9.66 19.16 -3.61
CA ALA A 327 -10.87 19.52 -2.87
C ALA A 327 -12.11 19.57 -3.77
N ALA A 328 -11.97 20.09 -5.00
CA ALA A 328 -13.04 20.08 -5.99
C ALA A 328 -13.48 18.65 -6.37
N ARG A 329 -12.53 17.72 -6.55
CA ARG A 329 -12.83 16.31 -6.82
C ARG A 329 -13.56 15.65 -5.66
N LEU A 330 -13.02 15.77 -4.46
CA LEU A 330 -13.63 15.21 -3.26
C LEU A 330 -15.05 15.73 -3.03
N ALA A 331 -15.33 17.01 -3.34
CA ALA A 331 -16.67 17.60 -3.25
C ALA A 331 -17.70 16.95 -4.21
N THR A 332 -17.24 16.27 -5.27
CA THR A 332 -18.15 15.50 -6.15
C THR A 332 -18.58 14.17 -5.53
N ALA A 333 -17.81 13.62 -4.59
CA ALA A 333 -18.04 12.32 -3.97
C ALA A 333 -18.59 12.41 -2.54
N LEU A 334 -18.34 13.54 -1.85
CA LEU A 334 -18.67 13.77 -0.45
C LEU A 334 -19.74 14.87 -0.28
N PRO A 335 -20.58 14.80 0.78
CA PRO A 335 -21.55 15.84 1.12
C PRO A 335 -20.87 17.03 1.84
N ALA A 336 -19.90 17.67 1.18
CA ALA A 336 -19.18 18.84 1.68
C ALA A 336 -18.73 19.75 0.52
N PRO A 337 -18.81 21.09 0.66
CA PRO A 337 -18.24 22.02 -0.31
C PRO A 337 -16.71 21.91 -0.37
N SER A 338 -16.14 22.23 -1.53
CA SER A 338 -14.69 22.18 -1.76
C SER A 338 -13.90 23.11 -0.83
N THR A 339 -14.48 24.23 -0.41
CA THR A 339 -13.84 25.16 0.55
C THR A 339 -13.66 24.54 1.94
N GLU A 340 -14.67 23.82 2.42
CA GLU A 340 -14.58 23.08 3.69
C GLU A 340 -13.57 21.94 3.58
N ILE A 341 -13.59 21.20 2.46
CA ILE A 341 -12.64 20.11 2.23
C ILE A 341 -11.20 20.62 2.18
N ALA A 342 -10.94 21.72 1.46
CA ALA A 342 -9.62 22.33 1.39
C ALA A 342 -9.13 22.75 2.77
N HIS A 343 -10.01 23.39 3.56
CA HIS A 343 -9.71 23.77 4.93
C HIS A 343 -9.30 22.56 5.79
N TYR A 344 -10.09 21.48 5.79
CA TYR A 344 -9.76 20.29 6.58
C TYR A 344 -8.54 19.53 6.09
N LEU A 345 -8.24 19.56 4.79
CA LEU A 345 -7.05 18.92 4.25
C LEU A 345 -5.78 19.61 4.75
N SER A 346 -5.77 20.93 4.84
CA SER A 346 -4.63 21.72 5.33
C SER A 346 -4.65 21.98 6.84
N ASP A 347 -5.67 21.51 7.55
CA ASP A 347 -5.80 21.73 9.00
C ASP A 347 -4.79 20.88 9.79
N GLU A 348 -3.75 21.55 10.27
CA GLU A 348 -2.69 20.95 11.08
C GLU A 348 -3.05 20.78 12.56
N GLN A 349 -4.14 21.39 13.06
CA GLN A 349 -4.45 21.38 14.49
C GLN A 349 -4.70 19.97 15.04
N ARG A 350 -5.18 19.06 14.17
CA ARG A 350 -5.44 17.65 14.50
C ARG A 350 -4.44 16.69 13.85
N ALA A 351 -3.36 17.20 13.26
CA ALA A 351 -2.37 16.41 12.55
C ALA A 351 -1.36 15.73 13.51
N VAL A 352 -1.85 14.92 14.45
CA VAL A 352 -0.99 14.23 15.44
C VAL A 352 -0.05 13.20 14.83
N LEU A 353 -0.33 12.72 13.61
CA LEU A 353 0.57 11.86 12.84
C LEU A 353 1.48 12.67 11.89
N GLY A 354 1.50 13.99 12.04
CA GLY A 354 2.31 14.90 11.23
C GLY A 354 1.68 15.25 9.89
N THR A 355 2.51 15.81 9.03
CA THR A 355 2.08 16.33 7.73
C THR A 355 2.70 15.52 6.59
N VAL A 356 2.02 15.49 5.45
CA VAL A 356 2.48 14.81 4.24
C VAL A 356 2.32 15.73 3.03
N PRO A 357 3.24 15.69 2.03
CA PRO A 357 3.13 16.52 0.84
C PRO A 357 1.79 16.36 0.14
N GLN A 358 1.41 15.12 -0.22
CA GLN A 358 0.16 14.84 -0.91
C GLN A 358 -0.60 13.73 -0.20
N LEU A 359 -1.41 14.12 0.80
CA LEU A 359 -2.32 13.20 1.50
C LEU A 359 -3.33 12.56 0.53
N VAL A 360 -3.71 13.34 -0.48
CA VAL A 360 -4.60 12.91 -1.56
C VAL A 360 -4.01 13.42 -2.86
N ARG A 361 -3.83 12.52 -3.83
CA ARG A 361 -3.39 12.89 -5.17
C ARG A 361 -4.60 13.23 -6.05
N PRO A 362 -4.50 14.22 -6.97
CA PRO A 362 -5.58 14.61 -7.89
C PRO A 362 -5.76 13.58 -9.02
N HIS A 363 -5.99 12.32 -8.64
CA HIS A 363 -6.17 11.20 -9.55
C HIS A 363 -7.51 10.53 -9.22
N ARG A 364 -8.42 10.48 -10.21
CA ARG A 364 -9.81 9.97 -10.13
C ARG A 364 -10.82 10.93 -9.45
N PRO A 365 -12.14 10.71 -9.60
CA PRO A 365 -13.19 11.58 -9.05
C PRO A 365 -13.21 11.71 -7.52
N ALA A 366 -12.66 10.75 -6.75
CA ALA A 366 -12.57 10.82 -5.28
C ALA A 366 -11.12 11.00 -4.77
N GLY A 367 -10.19 11.37 -5.66
CA GLY A 367 -8.76 11.40 -5.35
C GLY A 367 -8.18 10.01 -5.11
N THR A 368 -6.85 9.94 -5.02
CA THR A 368 -6.14 8.74 -4.57
C THR A 368 -5.49 9.05 -3.24
N TRP A 369 -6.02 8.47 -2.17
CA TRP A 369 -5.52 8.64 -0.82
C TRP A 369 -4.15 7.97 -0.66
N ASN A 370 -3.25 8.67 0.01
CA ASN A 370 -1.87 8.25 0.24
C ASN A 370 -1.43 8.71 1.65
N PRO A 371 -2.08 8.21 2.71
CA PRO A 371 -1.64 8.49 4.08
C PRO A 371 -0.20 8.01 4.30
N GLY A 372 0.52 8.64 5.23
CA GLY A 372 1.84 8.20 5.68
C GLY A 372 1.70 7.08 6.71
N ASP A 373 1.29 5.89 6.28
CA ASP A 373 0.94 4.73 7.09
C ASP A 373 2.10 3.74 7.32
N HIS A 374 3.29 3.99 6.77
CA HIS A 374 4.44 3.08 6.87
C HIS A 374 4.90 2.75 8.31
N TRP A 375 4.55 3.58 9.28
CA TRP A 375 4.82 3.39 10.72
C TRP A 375 3.62 2.85 11.51
N CYS A 376 2.50 2.57 10.84
CA CYS A 376 1.39 1.77 11.38
C CYS A 376 1.82 0.30 11.38
N VAL A 377 2.42 -0.14 12.48
CA VAL A 377 2.98 -1.51 12.59
C VAL A 377 2.01 -2.50 13.22
N ALA A 378 0.87 -2.02 13.70
CA ALA A 378 -0.18 -2.83 14.29
C ALA A 378 -1.54 -2.15 14.07
N GLY A 379 -2.58 -2.93 13.88
CA GLY A 379 -3.90 -2.39 13.61
C GLY A 379 -5.02 -3.38 13.89
N GLU A 380 -6.20 -2.84 14.14
CA GLU A 380 -7.37 -3.62 14.49
C GLU A 380 -8.66 -2.98 13.94
N LEU A 381 -9.52 -3.81 13.37
CA LEU A 381 -10.90 -3.48 13.04
C LEU A 381 -11.84 -4.53 13.60
N LEU A 382 -12.60 -4.15 14.63
CA LEU A 382 -13.58 -5.01 15.30
C LEU A 382 -14.99 -4.69 14.85
N ALA A 383 -15.83 -5.71 14.70
CA ALA A 383 -17.27 -5.50 14.57
C ALA A 383 -17.89 -5.24 15.95
N ALA A 384 -18.74 -4.22 16.04
CA ALA A 384 -19.68 -4.04 17.13
C ALA A 384 -21.07 -4.60 16.76
N GLU A 385 -21.90 -4.79 17.79
CA GLU A 385 -23.32 -5.05 17.61
C GLU A 385 -23.95 -3.98 16.70
N PRO A 386 -24.83 -4.37 15.76
CA PRO A 386 -25.48 -3.43 14.87
C PRO A 386 -26.18 -2.31 15.65
N GLY A 387 -26.01 -1.08 15.16
CA GLY A 387 -26.74 0.10 15.66
C GLY A 387 -27.83 0.50 14.70
N ASP A 388 -28.32 1.75 14.85
CA ASP A 388 -29.47 2.32 14.15
C ASP A 388 -29.41 2.23 12.60
N LYS A 389 -29.50 3.35 11.89
CA LYS A 389 -29.72 3.37 10.43
C LYS A 389 -28.43 3.49 9.62
N CYS A 390 -27.33 3.86 10.26
CA CYS A 390 -26.08 4.24 9.58
C CYS A 390 -24.89 3.41 10.04
N TRP A 391 -23.87 3.36 9.19
CA TRP A 391 -22.56 2.88 9.60
C TRP A 391 -21.93 3.89 10.54
N ALA A 392 -21.21 3.42 11.55
CA ALA A 392 -20.46 4.29 12.45
C ALA A 392 -19.15 3.64 12.87
N ILE A 393 -18.16 4.47 13.22
CA ILE A 393 -16.89 4.00 13.77
C ILE A 393 -16.54 4.74 15.05
N ARG A 394 -15.82 4.07 15.95
CA ARG A 394 -15.12 4.69 17.07
C ARG A 394 -13.74 4.07 17.18
N GLY A 395 -12.80 4.73 17.84
CA GLY A 395 -11.47 4.18 17.95
C GLY A 395 -10.45 5.15 18.50
N GLN A 396 -9.20 4.74 18.35
CA GLN A 396 -8.05 5.47 18.84
C GLN A 396 -6.81 5.17 18.00
N ILE A 397 -5.87 6.09 18.10
CA ILE A 397 -4.51 5.97 17.59
C ILE A 397 -3.58 6.06 18.80
N VAL A 398 -2.69 5.09 18.93
CA VAL A 398 -1.78 4.98 20.08
C VAL A 398 -0.34 4.92 19.61
N GLU A 399 0.53 5.66 20.27
CA GLU A 399 1.97 5.45 20.16
C GLU A 399 2.30 4.10 20.83
N ILE A 400 3.10 3.27 20.17
CA ILE A 400 3.44 1.94 20.67
C ILE A 400 4.93 1.69 20.68
N SER A 401 5.37 0.89 21.64
CA SER A 401 6.76 0.44 21.75
C SER A 401 6.83 -1.06 21.98
N ARG A 402 7.93 -1.65 21.54
CA ARG A 402 8.29 -3.02 21.94
C ARG A 402 8.73 -2.98 23.40
N GLU A 403 8.36 -4.01 24.15
CA GLU A 403 9.03 -4.24 25.44
C GLU A 403 10.51 -4.44 25.16
N VAL A 404 11.35 -3.58 25.75
CA VAL A 404 12.79 -3.85 25.82
C VAL A 404 12.90 -4.98 26.84
N GLY A 405 12.93 -6.23 26.37
CA GLY A 405 13.30 -7.34 27.21
C GLY A 405 14.59 -6.97 27.95
N SER A 406 14.53 -6.94 29.27
CA SER A 406 15.69 -6.78 30.15
C SER A 406 16.79 -7.70 29.64
N ARG A 407 17.91 -7.09 29.28
CA ARG A 407 19.11 -7.75 28.74
C ARG A 407 19.54 -8.95 29.56
#